data_AF-A0A8T3P1X0-F1
#
_entry.id   AF-A0A8T3P1X0-F1
#
_cell.length_a   1.000
_cell.length_b   1.000
_cell.length_c   1.000
_cell.angle_alpha   90.00
_cell.angle_beta   90.00
_cell.angle_gamma   90.00
#
_symmetry.space_group_name_H-M   'P 1'
#
loop_
_entity.id
_entity.type
_entity.pdbx_description
1 polymer ?
#
loop_
_entity_poly.entity_id
_entity_poly.type
_entity_poly.pdbx_seq_one_letter_code
_entity_poly.pdbx_strand_id
1 'polypeptide(L)'
;MQPDTSRGRFVPVRRAAGPGHYNGLAIDGGLLRALPIIISGYLVGRVIVLVCAFLSETVVARNPALTSGDPAPLLRALTSWDGWFYLGIARDGYHVDAVAGGYHDYAFLPLYPMLVRTIATPFPGAVGAVSVVL
;
A
#
# COMPACT_ATOMS: atom_id res chain seq x y z
N MET A 1 25.88 -45.97 45.86
CA MET A 1 25.42 -45.28 44.64
C MET A 1 24.31 -44.34 45.09
N GLN A 2 24.63 -43.06 45.24
CA GLN A 2 23.76 -42.06 45.87
C GLN A 2 23.24 -41.13 44.76
N PRO A 3 21.93 -40.87 44.66
CA PRO A 3 21.38 -40.06 43.57
C PRO A 3 21.72 -38.58 43.79
N ASP A 4 22.36 -37.98 42.79
CA ASP A 4 22.63 -36.54 42.72
C ASP A 4 21.32 -35.75 42.66
N THR A 5 21.08 -34.92 43.66
CA THR A 5 19.94 -34.01 43.75
C THR A 5 20.38 -32.58 43.43
N SER A 6 21.02 -32.38 42.28
CA SER A 6 21.33 -31.06 41.74
C SER A 6 20.06 -30.40 41.15
N ARG A 7 19.19 -29.91 42.06
CA ARG A 7 18.05 -29.05 41.73
C ARG A 7 18.54 -27.79 41.02
N GLY A 8 18.12 -27.62 39.77
CA GLY A 8 18.34 -26.41 38.98
C GLY A 8 17.84 -25.18 39.73
N ARG A 9 18.77 -24.31 40.12
CA ARG A 9 18.48 -23.02 40.74
C ARG A 9 17.95 -22.09 39.65
N PHE A 10 16.63 -21.92 39.60
CA PHE A 10 16.00 -20.86 38.80
C PHE A 10 16.52 -19.51 39.32
N VAL A 11 17.36 -18.85 38.53
CA VAL A 11 17.78 -17.47 38.79
C VAL A 11 16.69 -16.58 38.19
N PRO A 12 15.90 -15.84 38.98
CA PRO A 12 14.98 -14.88 38.42
C PRO A 12 15.82 -13.78 37.76
N VAL A 13 15.79 -13.73 36.42
CA VAL A 13 16.34 -12.62 35.66
C VAL A 13 15.52 -11.39 36.05
N ARG A 14 16.06 -10.54 36.92
CA ARG A 14 15.54 -9.20 37.17
C ARG A 14 15.60 -8.45 35.84
N ARG A 15 14.47 -8.41 35.12
CA ARG A 15 14.30 -7.52 33.98
C ARG A 15 14.37 -6.09 34.55
N ALA A 16 15.52 -5.45 34.40
CA ALA A 16 15.62 -4.02 34.65
C ALA A 16 14.63 -3.35 33.69
N ALA A 17 13.53 -2.83 34.23
CA ALA A 17 12.69 -1.87 33.54
C ALA A 17 13.52 -0.59 33.39
N GLY A 18 14.39 -0.55 32.38
CA GLY A 18 14.98 0.70 31.94
C GLY A 18 13.85 1.65 31.53
N PRO A 19 13.98 2.96 31.78
CA PRO A 19 12.98 3.92 31.34
C PRO A 19 12.84 3.80 29.83
N GLY A 20 11.68 3.27 29.42
CA GLY A 20 11.30 3.19 28.02
C GLY A 20 11.28 4.60 27.47
N HIS A 21 12.34 4.96 26.74
CA HIS A 21 12.32 6.12 25.88
C HIS A 21 11.36 5.78 24.74
N TYR A 22 10.07 6.01 24.96
CA TYR A 22 9.15 6.20 23.86
C TYR A 22 9.60 7.51 23.23
N ASN A 23 10.53 7.42 22.29
CA ASN A 23 10.82 8.52 21.38
C ASN A 23 9.50 8.75 20.64
N GLY A 24 8.68 9.65 21.18
CA GLY A 24 7.64 10.31 20.41
C GLY A 24 8.31 10.76 19.13
N LEU A 25 7.62 10.57 18.00
CA LEU A 25 8.07 10.88 16.66
C LEU A 25 8.38 12.37 16.56
N ALA A 26 9.52 12.80 17.12
CA ALA A 26 10.02 14.14 17.00
C ALA A 26 10.42 14.26 15.54
N ILE A 27 9.59 14.96 14.76
CA ILE A 27 9.93 15.42 13.42
C ILE A 27 11.15 16.31 13.63
N ASP A 28 12.34 15.73 13.53
CA ASP A 28 13.57 16.47 13.70
C ASP A 28 13.77 17.40 12.48
N GLY A 29 14.64 18.40 12.63
CA GLY A 29 14.99 19.28 11.52
C GLY A 29 15.59 18.51 10.33
N GLY A 30 16.07 17.28 10.56
CA GLY A 30 16.53 16.36 9.52
C GLY A 30 15.40 15.90 8.60
N LEU A 31 14.29 15.42 9.16
CA LEU A 31 13.13 14.98 8.39
C LEU A 31 12.57 16.11 7.52
N LEU A 32 12.39 17.33 8.08
CA LEU A 32 11.89 18.47 7.30
C LEU A 32 12.80 18.83 6.12
N ARG A 33 14.12 18.66 6.26
CA ARG A 33 15.09 18.88 5.17
C ARG A 33 15.07 17.74 4.15
N ALA A 34 14.76 16.52 4.57
CA ALA A 34 14.64 15.36 3.71
C ALA A 34 13.30 15.31 2.95
N LEU A 35 12.23 15.92 3.50
CA LEU A 35 10.90 15.96 2.88
C LEU A 35 10.92 16.38 1.40
N PRO A 36 11.54 17.50 0.97
CA PRO A 36 11.54 17.88 -0.44
C PRO A 36 12.21 16.84 -1.33
N ILE A 37 13.25 16.15 -0.85
CA ILE A 37 13.93 15.09 -1.60
C ILE A 37 13.02 13.87 -1.75
N ILE A 38 12.37 13.45 -0.65
CA ILE A 38 11.43 12.33 -0.64
C ILE A 38 10.23 12.62 -1.54
N ILE A 39 9.63 13.80 -1.40
CA ILE A 39 8.50 14.24 -2.22
C ILE A 39 8.92 14.32 -3.69
N SER A 40 10.08 14.90 -4.01
CA SER A 40 10.56 14.99 -5.39
C SER A 40 10.81 13.62 -5.98
N GLY A 41 11.44 12.70 -5.24
CA GLY A 41 11.67 11.33 -5.67
C GLY A 41 10.35 10.60 -5.94
N TYR A 42 9.37 10.76 -5.05
CA TYR A 42 8.02 10.22 -5.24
C TYR A 42 7.36 10.77 -6.52
N LEU A 43 7.35 12.10 -6.69
CA LEU A 43 6.72 12.75 -7.84
C LEU A 43 7.39 12.34 -9.16
N VAL A 44 8.73 12.30 -9.20
CA VAL A 44 9.48 11.81 -10.37
C VAL A 44 9.10 10.36 -10.68
N GLY A 45 9.03 9.50 -9.66
CA GLY A 45 8.56 8.13 -9.82
C GLY A 45 7.16 8.04 -10.45
N ARG A 46 6.23 8.90 -10.00
CA ARG A 46 4.87 8.94 -10.58
C ARG A 46 4.85 9.43 -12.01
N VAL A 47 5.64 10.44 -12.35
CA VAL A 47 5.77 10.89 -13.75
C VAL A 47 6.31 9.76 -14.63
N ILE A 48 7.32 9.01 -14.17
CA ILE A 48 7.86 7.86 -14.90
C ILE A 48 6.78 6.80 -15.13
N VAL A 49 6.00 6.44 -14.11
CA VAL A 49 4.89 5.47 -14.25
C VAL A 49 3.84 5.95 -15.26
N LEU A 50 3.45 7.24 -15.21
CA LEU A 50 2.50 7.80 -16.17
C LEU A 50 3.03 7.80 -17.61
N VAL A 51 4.32 8.10 -17.80
CA VAL A 51 4.98 8.00 -19.11
C VAL A 51 4.99 6.54 -19.59
N CYS A 52 5.34 5.59 -18.73
CA CYS A 52 5.31 4.16 -19.08
C CYS A 52 3.89 3.69 -19.44
N ALA A 53 2.87 4.12 -18.70
CA ALA A 53 1.47 3.81 -18.99
C ALA A 53 1.06 4.36 -20.36
N PHE A 54 1.42 5.61 -20.66
CA PHE A 54 1.17 6.22 -21.96
C PHE A 54 1.90 5.48 -23.11
N LEU A 55 3.17 5.14 -22.92
CA LEU A 55 3.96 4.39 -23.90
C LEU A 55 3.41 2.96 -24.10
N SER A 56 2.94 2.31 -23.04
CA SER A 56 2.30 0.99 -23.12
C SER A 56 1.07 1.02 -24.03
N GLU A 57 0.22 2.05 -23.89
CA GLU A 57 -0.97 2.18 -24.72
C GLU A 57 -0.70 2.54 -26.19
N THR A 58 0.43 3.19 -26.47
CA THR A 58 0.75 3.73 -27.81
C THR A 58 1.70 2.83 -28.60
N VAL A 59 2.60 2.13 -27.93
CA VAL A 59 3.68 1.35 -28.56
C VAL A 59 3.43 -0.16 -28.48
N VAL A 60 2.77 -0.64 -27.42
CA VAL A 60 2.60 -2.08 -27.19
C VAL A 60 1.29 -2.56 -27.78
N ALA A 61 1.36 -3.45 -28.76
CA ALA A 61 0.19 -4.12 -29.30
C ALA A 61 -0.43 -5.05 -28.22
N ARG A 62 -1.69 -4.78 -27.85
CA ARG A 62 -2.41 -5.61 -26.86
C ARG A 62 -2.94 -6.89 -27.49
N ASN A 63 -2.86 -7.97 -26.74
CA ASN A 63 -3.59 -9.20 -27.06
C ASN A 63 -5.07 -9.02 -26.67
N PRO A 64 -6.03 -9.11 -27.62
CA PRO A 64 -7.45 -8.97 -27.33
C PRO A 64 -7.96 -9.99 -26.30
N ALA A 65 -7.37 -11.18 -26.25
CA ALA A 65 -7.76 -12.26 -25.33
C ALA A 65 -7.34 -12.00 -23.86
N LEU A 66 -6.44 -11.06 -23.62
CA LEU A 66 -5.87 -10.77 -22.29
C LEU A 66 -6.07 -9.29 -21.89
N THR A 67 -7.02 -8.60 -22.54
CA THR A 67 -7.28 -7.19 -22.24
C THR A 67 -8.17 -7.07 -21.01
N SER A 68 -7.59 -6.55 -19.93
CA SER A 68 -8.28 -6.17 -18.69
C SER A 68 -8.03 -4.70 -18.34
N GLY A 69 -8.85 -4.15 -17.44
CA GLY A 69 -8.78 -2.75 -16.98
C GLY A 69 -9.89 -1.85 -17.55
N ASP A 70 -9.84 -0.57 -17.17
CA ASP A 70 -10.81 0.46 -17.56
C ASP A 70 -10.81 0.72 -19.07
N PRO A 71 -11.95 1.08 -19.69
CA PRO A 71 -12.00 1.39 -21.12
C PRO A 71 -11.17 2.62 -21.53
N ALA A 72 -10.92 3.58 -20.63
CA ALA A 72 -10.11 4.75 -20.95
C ALA A 72 -8.62 4.37 -21.08
N PRO A 73 -7.90 4.70 -22.18
CA PRO A 73 -6.57 4.13 -22.48
C PRO A 73 -5.56 4.24 -21.33
N LEU A 74 -5.38 5.44 -20.75
CA LEU A 74 -4.41 5.62 -19.68
C LEU A 74 -4.81 4.86 -18.40
N LEU A 75 -6.10 4.86 -18.06
CA LEU A 75 -6.61 4.09 -16.93
C LEU A 75 -6.51 2.59 -17.21
N ARG A 76 -6.70 2.15 -18.46
CA ARG A 76 -6.57 0.75 -18.88
C ARG A 76 -5.20 0.18 -18.60
N ALA A 77 -4.14 0.95 -18.84
CA ALA A 77 -2.77 0.54 -18.48
C ALA A 77 -2.62 0.44 -16.96
N LEU A 78 -3.06 1.47 -16.24
CA LEU A 78 -2.91 1.59 -14.79
C LEU A 78 -3.81 0.63 -13.99
N THR A 79 -4.86 0.10 -14.60
CA THR A 79 -5.85 -0.78 -13.96
C THR A 79 -5.85 -2.20 -14.54
N SER A 80 -4.88 -2.52 -15.38
CA SER A 80 -4.70 -3.90 -15.82
C SER A 80 -4.32 -4.80 -14.63
N TRP A 81 -4.71 -6.07 -14.68
CA TRP A 81 -4.47 -7.04 -13.62
C TRP A 81 -5.06 -6.60 -12.26
N ASP A 82 -4.25 -6.60 -11.21
CA ASP A 82 -4.66 -6.28 -9.85
C ASP A 82 -5.06 -4.80 -9.67
N GLY A 83 -4.67 -3.93 -10.62
CA GLY A 83 -5.06 -2.52 -10.58
C GLY A 83 -6.57 -2.29 -10.63
N TRP A 84 -7.32 -3.21 -11.26
CA TRP A 84 -8.77 -3.16 -11.30
C TRP A 84 -9.40 -3.35 -9.90
N PHE A 85 -8.78 -4.16 -9.04
CA PHE A 85 -9.24 -4.35 -7.66
C PHE A 85 -9.10 -3.06 -6.86
N TYR A 86 -7.96 -2.37 -6.95
CA TYR A 86 -7.76 -1.09 -6.28
C TYR A 86 -8.77 -0.04 -6.76
N LEU A 87 -9.05 0.03 -8.06
CA LEU A 87 -10.07 0.93 -8.59
C LEU A 87 -11.48 0.59 -8.05
N GLY A 88 -11.85 -0.70 -8.07
CA GLY A 88 -13.14 -1.17 -7.55
C GLY A 88 -13.31 -0.89 -6.06
N ILE A 89 -12.33 -1.26 -5.24
CA ILE A 89 -12.34 -1.03 -3.79
C ILE A 89 -12.41 0.48 -3.46
N ALA A 90 -11.70 1.33 -4.20
CA ALA A 90 -11.76 2.78 -3.99
C ALA A 90 -13.14 3.38 -4.32
N ARG A 91 -13.79 2.90 -5.39
CA ARG A 91 -15.10 3.38 -5.85
C ARG A 91 -16.24 2.82 -5.00
N ASP A 92 -16.30 1.50 -4.91
CA ASP A 92 -17.47 0.77 -4.46
C ASP A 92 -17.28 0.15 -3.06
N GLY A 93 -16.03 0.08 -2.59
CA GLY A 93 -15.67 -0.59 -1.33
C GLY A 93 -15.40 -2.07 -1.52
N TYR A 94 -15.24 -2.79 -0.40
CA TYR A 94 -15.01 -4.23 -0.42
C TYR A 94 -16.28 -5.00 -0.76
N HIS A 95 -16.15 -6.04 -1.58
CA HIS A 95 -17.24 -6.97 -1.83
C HIS A 95 -17.68 -7.69 -0.53
N VAL A 96 -18.99 -7.92 -0.40
CA VAL A 96 -19.60 -8.60 0.76
C VAL A 96 -19.08 -10.04 0.91
N ASP A 97 -18.90 -10.73 -0.22
CA ASP A 97 -18.33 -12.07 -0.29
C ASP A 97 -16.84 -12.02 -0.64
N ALA A 98 -16.02 -11.40 0.22
CA ALA A 98 -14.58 -11.27 -0.03
C ALA A 98 -13.86 -12.63 -0.24
N VAL A 99 -14.42 -13.73 0.29
CA VAL A 99 -13.83 -15.08 0.31
C VAL A 99 -14.51 -16.09 -0.64
N ALA A 100 -15.57 -15.72 -1.36
CA ALA A 100 -16.29 -16.61 -2.24
C ALA A 100 -16.35 -16.06 -3.68
N GLY A 101 -16.10 -16.92 -4.68
CA GLY A 101 -16.03 -16.54 -6.09
C GLY A 101 -14.60 -16.52 -6.65
N GLY A 102 -14.43 -16.06 -7.90
CA GLY A 102 -13.11 -16.01 -8.57
C GLY A 102 -12.29 -14.75 -8.29
N TYR A 103 -12.85 -13.78 -7.56
CA TYR A 103 -12.24 -12.47 -7.28
C TYR A 103 -12.29 -12.23 -5.76
N HIS A 104 -11.12 -12.13 -5.13
CA HIS A 104 -10.98 -12.08 -3.68
C HIS A 104 -10.29 -10.80 -3.22
N ASP A 105 -11.04 -9.94 -2.53
CA ASP A 105 -10.53 -8.63 -2.13
C ASP A 105 -9.85 -8.65 -0.75
N TYR A 106 -9.92 -9.74 0.01
CA TYR A 106 -9.38 -9.80 1.39
C TYR A 106 -7.86 -9.58 1.48
N ALA A 107 -7.13 -9.73 0.36
CA ALA A 107 -5.69 -9.54 0.32
C ALA A 107 -5.27 -8.05 0.32
N PHE A 108 -6.21 -7.14 0.10
CA PHE A 108 -5.93 -5.70 -0.01
C PHE A 108 -6.10 -4.98 1.33
N LEU A 109 -5.42 -3.84 1.51
CA LEU A 109 -5.39 -3.04 2.73
C LEU A 109 -6.82 -2.63 3.19
N PRO A 110 -7.35 -3.10 4.33
CA PRO A 110 -8.77 -2.92 4.70
C PRO A 110 -9.26 -1.47 4.75
N LEU A 111 -8.38 -0.52 5.07
CA LEU A 111 -8.70 0.91 5.13
C LEU A 111 -8.37 1.68 3.85
N TYR A 112 -8.07 0.99 2.76
CA TYR A 112 -7.74 1.61 1.47
C TYR A 112 -8.83 2.55 0.95
N PRO A 113 -10.14 2.23 0.99
CA PRO A 113 -11.18 3.18 0.58
C PRO A 113 -11.14 4.49 1.38
N MET A 114 -10.91 4.39 2.70
CA MET A 114 -10.82 5.58 3.57
C MET A 114 -9.57 6.39 3.28
N LEU A 115 -8.43 5.74 3.05
CA LEU A 115 -7.18 6.40 2.67
C LEU A 115 -7.36 7.21 1.38
N VAL A 116 -7.88 6.58 0.33
CA VAL A 116 -8.09 7.25 -0.97
C VAL A 116 -9.08 8.40 -0.83
N ARG A 117 -10.21 8.20 -0.13
CA ARG A 117 -11.20 9.27 0.10
C ARG A 117 -10.61 10.45 0.88
N THR A 118 -9.76 10.18 1.86
CA THR A 118 -9.09 11.22 2.65
C THR A 118 -8.15 12.04 1.76
N ILE A 119 -7.35 11.39 0.92
CA ILE A 119 -6.41 12.07 0.02
C ILE A 119 -7.15 12.79 -1.11
N ALA A 120 -8.27 12.24 -1.58
CA ALA A 120 -9.11 12.82 -2.62
C ALA A 120 -10.10 13.88 -2.11
N THR A 121 -10.16 14.20 -0.81
CA THR A 121 -11.04 15.25 -0.27
C THR A 121 -11.00 16.59 -1.03
N PRO A 122 -9.86 17.15 -1.46
CA PRO A 122 -9.83 18.38 -2.26
C PRO A 122 -10.41 18.20 -3.67
N PHE A 123 -10.47 16.96 -4.18
CA PHE A 123 -10.92 16.62 -5.53
C PHE A 123 -11.82 15.37 -5.50
N PRO A 124 -13.07 15.45 -4.98
CA PRO A 124 -13.92 14.27 -4.79
C PRO A 124 -14.21 13.48 -6.08
N GLY A 125 -14.24 14.17 -7.23
CA GLY A 125 -14.38 13.52 -8.55
C GLY A 125 -13.14 12.77 -9.03
N ALA A 126 -11.99 12.94 -8.37
CA ALA A 126 -10.73 12.35 -8.75
C ALA A 126 -10.38 11.07 -7.96
N VAL A 127 -11.31 10.52 -7.16
CA VAL A 127 -11.09 9.30 -6.34
C VAL A 127 -10.49 8.16 -7.16
N GLY A 128 -11.00 7.91 -8.36
CA GLY A 128 -10.48 6.86 -9.25
C GLY A 128 -9.10 7.16 -9.84
N ALA A 129 -8.72 8.43 -9.99
CA ALA A 129 -7.38 8.83 -10.43
C ALA A 129 -6.38 8.76 -9.26
N VAL A 130 -6.82 9.16 -8.06
CA VAL A 130 -6.01 9.07 -6.84
C VAL A 130 -5.73 7.61 -6.48
N SER A 131 -6.69 6.70 -6.64
CA SER A 131 -6.49 5.29 -6.32
C SER A 131 -5.41 4.62 -7.17
N VAL A 132 -5.34 4.96 -8.46
CA VAL A 132 -4.34 4.38 -9.39
C VAL A 132 -2.98 5.08 -9.35
N VAL A 133 -2.89 6.27 -8.77
CA VAL A 133 -1.64 7.05 -8.64
C VAL A 133 -1.08 6.97 -7.22
N LEU A 134 -1.83 6.44 -6.23
CA LEU A 134 -1.32 6.16 -4.89
C LEU A 134 -0.29 5.03 -4.86
#